data_AF-A0A939CZE8-F1
#
_entry.id   AF-A0A939CZE8-F1
#
_cell.length_a   1.000
_cell.length_b   1.000
_cell.length_c   1.000
_cell.angle_alpha   90.00
_cell.angle_beta   90.00
_cell.angle_gamma   90.00
#
_symmetry.space_group_name_H-M   'P 1'
#
loop_
_entity.id
_entity.type
_entity.pdbx_description
1 polymer ?
#
loop_
_entity_poly.entity_id
_entity_poly.type
_entity_poly.pdbx_seq_one_letter_code
_entity_poly.pdbx_strand_id
1 'polypeptide(L)' 'MLICIGENDLWIAATALRHSLILVTSDSDFQRMRQVRKFPVESWI' A
#
# COMPACT_ATOMS: atom_id res chain seq x y z
N MET A 1 13.83 -3.57 11.46
CA MET A 1 13.83 -5.05 11.48
C MET A 1 12.38 -5.46 11.76
N LEU A 2 11.76 -6.19 10.83
CA LEU A 2 10.34 -6.61 10.79
C LEU A 2 9.32 -5.47 10.98
N ILE A 3 9.03 -4.75 9.89
CA ILE A 3 7.78 -3.99 9.87
C ILE A 3 6.72 -4.98 9.43
N CYS A 4 5.88 -5.40 10.39
CA CYS A 4 4.65 -6.12 10.07
C CYS A 4 3.80 -5.15 9.27
N ILE A 5 3.70 -5.38 7.97
CA ILE A 5 2.52 -4.99 7.21
C ILE A 5 1.32 -5.42 8.05
N GLY A 6 0.61 -4.45 8.62
CA GLY A 6 -0.55 -4.74 9.43
C GLY A 6 -1.64 -5.35 8.54
N GLU A 7 -2.50 -6.20 9.12
CA GLU A 7 -3.70 -6.66 8.41
C GLU A 7 -4.50 -5.48 7.83
N ASN A 8 -4.50 -4.36 8.55
CA ASN A 8 -5.11 -3.10 8.11
C ASN A 8 -4.50 -2.57 6.80
N ASP A 9 -3.18 -2.62 6.63
CA ASP A 9 -2.53 -2.14 5.40
C ASP A 9 -2.92 -3.01 4.21
N LEU A 10 -3.09 -4.33 4.45
CA LEU A 10 -3.58 -5.25 3.43
C LEU A 10 -5.01 -4.92 3.02
N TRP A 11 -5.90 -4.63 3.97
CA TRP A 11 -7.28 -4.23 3.70
C TRP A 11 -7.36 -2.87 2.98
N ILE A 12 -6.51 -1.90 3.33
CA ILE A 12 -6.40 -0.61 2.66
C ILE A 12 -5.95 -0.81 1.20
N ALA A 13 -4.87 -1.56 0.98
CA ALA A 13 -4.36 -1.85 -0.35
C ALA A 13 -5.39 -2.62 -1.21
N ALA A 14 -6.09 -3.60 -0.62
CA ALA A 14 -7.12 -4.37 -1.30
C ALA A 14 -8.33 -3.51 -1.69
N THR A 15 -8.74 -2.59 -0.82
CA THR A 15 -9.85 -1.65 -1.09
C THR A 15 -9.46 -0.68 -2.19
N ALA A 16 -8.26 -0.08 -2.13
CA ALA A 16 -7.76 0.81 -3.17
C ALA A 16 -7.68 0.10 -4.53
N LEU A 17 -7.18 -1.14 -4.55
CA LEU A 17 -7.07 -1.95 -5.76
C LEU A 17 -8.45 -2.33 -6.31
N ARG A 18 -9.41 -2.71 -5.46
CA ARG A 18 -10.78 -3.08 -5.88
C ARG A 18 -11.53 -1.91 -6.52
N HIS A 19 -11.29 -0.70 -6.04
CA HIS A 19 -11.96 0.51 -6.54
C HIS A 19 -11.12 1.28 -7.58
N SER A 20 -9.97 0.75 -8.00
CA SER A 20 -9.04 1.42 -8.93
C SER A 20 -8.63 2.82 -8.47
N LEU A 21 -8.44 3.00 -7.16
CA LEU A 21 -8.03 4.26 -6.54
C LEU A 21 -6.51 4.36 -6.43
N ILE A 22 -6.01 5.60 -6.37
CA ILE A 22 -4.61 5.89 -6.06
C ILE A 22 -4.46 5.98 -4.54
N LEU A 23 -3.62 5.12 -3.97
CA LEU A 23 -3.30 5.17 -2.55
C LEU A 23 -2.19 6.20 -2.32
N VAL A 24 -2.52 7.33 -1.73
CA VAL A 24 -1.53 8.32 -1.30
C VAL A 24 -1.14 8.03 0.14
N THR A 25 0.14 7.77 0.40
CA THR A 25 0.60 7.43 1.75
C THR A 25 2.05 7.86 1.98
N SER A 26 2.34 8.28 3.20
CA SER A 26 3.69 8.56 3.69
C SER A 26 4.41 7.29 4.19
N ASP A 27 3.72 6.15 4.20
CA ASP A 27 4.27 4.91 4.73
C ASP A 27 5.02 4.10 3.66
N SER A 28 6.26 3.73 4.01
CA SER A 28 7.15 2.92 3.18
C SER A 28 6.68 1.48 2.97
N ASP A 29 5.77 0.94 3.79
CA ASP A 29 5.31 -0.44 3.66
C ASP A 29 4.43 -0.66 2.44
N PHE A 30 3.63 0.32 2.03
CA PHE A 30 2.88 0.25 0.78
C PHE A 30 3.79 0.27 -0.45
N GLN A 31 4.97 0.89 -0.35
CA GLN A 31 5.98 0.82 -1.41
C GLN A 31 6.56 -0.60 -1.51
N ARG A 32 6.72 -1.32 -0.40
CA ARG A 32 7.12 -2.73 -0.40
C ARG A 32 6.01 -3.62 -0.97
N MET A 33 4.76 -3.40 -0.61
CA MET A 33 3.63 -4.12 -1.20
C MET A 33 3.57 -3.97 -2.72
N ARG A 34 3.89 -2.78 -3.24
CA ARG A 34 3.95 -2.50 -4.69
C ARG A 34 4.94 -3.41 -5.42
N GLN A 35 6.01 -3.84 -4.75
CA GLN A 35 7.00 -4.76 -5.32
C GLN A 35 6.43 -6.16 -5.54
N VAL A 36 5.52 -6.61 -4.67
CA VAL A 36 4.85 -7.91 -4.77
C VAL A 36 3.66 -7.84 -5.73
N ARG A 37 2.88 -6.75 -5.68
CA ARG A 37 1.73 -6.54 -6.56
C ARG A 37 1.67 -5.09 -7.01
N LYS A 38 1.65 -4.84 -8.32
CA LYS A 38 1.53 -3.48 -8.84
C LYS A 38 0.13 -2.93 -8.55
N PHE A 39 0.07 -1.80 -7.85
CA PHE A 39 -1.11 -0.97 -7.69
C PHE A 39 -0.71 0.51 -7.69
N PRO A 40 -1.65 1.44 -7.96
CA PRO A 40 -1.34 2.86 -7.98
C PRO A 40 -1.13 3.35 -6.54
N VAL A 41 0.11 3.70 -6.21
CA VAL A 41 0.49 4.26 -4.91
C VAL A 41 1.42 5.44 -5.12
N GLU A 42 1.15 6.54 -4.42
CA GLU A 42 1.97 7.74 -4.40
C GLU A 42 2.50 7.98 -2.99
N SER A 43 3.78 8.35 -2.90
CA SER A 43 4.40 8.82 -1.67
C SER A 43 4.55 10.33 -1.73
N TRP A 44 4.01 11.03 -0.73
CA TRP A 44 4.09 12.49 -0.62
C TRP A 44 5.10 12.96 0.45
N ILE A 45 6.03 12.07 0.84
CA ILE A 45 7.25 12.41 1.59
C ILE A 45 8.40 12.69 0.62
#